data_AF-A0A4R9JCY5-F1
#
_entry.id   AF-A0A4R9JCY5-F1
#
_cell.length_a   1.000
_cell.length_b   1.000
_cell.length_c   1.000
_cell.angle_alpha   90.00
_cell.angle_beta   90.00
_cell.angle_gamma   90.00
#
_symmetry.space_group_name_H-M   'P 1'
#
loop_
_entity.id
_entity.type
_entity.pdbx_description
1 polymer ?
#
loop_
_entity_poly.entity_id
_entity_poly.type
_entity_poly.pdbx_seq_one_letter_code
_entity_poly.pdbx_strand_id
1 'polypeptide(L)'
;MTDTKPLPSGFEDLEISTQIIIRDALTRGIKIEMVDRKENFLRLVQGSHSEFVKEASKTRLDSLMTYLVMENKIASKLVLEENGIRVPVGRNYSNLETALSDYTFFLDKKKVIKPVTTNFGLGIGISDPGDRLDKFTSFVKIALGLSNSIIIEEFIEGPEYRFLVLGEEVIAVCNRVPANVLGDGKSSIRDLILKKNEDPRRGEGHKTALEKIQMSEVELQILKDQGLNFESVPEIGKQVFLRKNSNISTGGDSLDVTDNVHPDFKSIAVSAAKAAGAVICGIDIISSQIESKPDTKTYAILEINFNPVLYIHEFPYSGKPRFVGDKILDLLGFD
;
A
#
# COMPACT_ATOMS: atom_id res chain seq x y z
N MET A 1 17.46 -20.33 -3.91
CA MET A 1 18.06 -18.99 -3.76
C MET A 1 17.27 -18.09 -4.68
N THR A 2 16.52 -17.13 -4.14
CA THR A 2 15.81 -16.15 -4.97
C THR A 2 16.86 -15.24 -5.62
N ASP A 3 16.83 -15.13 -6.95
CA ASP A 3 17.64 -14.16 -7.70
C ASP A 3 17.20 -12.74 -7.30
N THR A 4 17.81 -12.18 -6.26
CA THR A 4 17.62 -10.78 -5.86
C THR A 4 18.88 -10.00 -6.21
N LYS A 5 18.73 -8.85 -6.88
CA LYS A 5 19.85 -7.95 -7.13
C LYS A 5 20.24 -7.24 -5.81
N PRO A 6 21.49 -7.35 -5.33
CA PRO A 6 21.90 -6.71 -4.08
C PRO A 6 21.83 -5.19 -4.19
N LEU A 7 21.51 -4.51 -3.09
CA LEU A 7 21.53 -3.05 -3.00
C LEU A 7 22.98 -2.54 -3.00
N PRO A 8 23.23 -1.31 -3.48
CA PRO A 8 24.57 -0.78 -3.61
C PRO A 8 25.11 -0.32 -2.26
N SER A 9 26.37 -0.63 -1.97
CA SER A 9 27.05 -0.18 -0.74
C SER A 9 27.27 1.33 -0.73
N GLY A 10 27.25 1.93 0.46
CA GLY A 10 27.52 3.36 0.65
C GLY A 10 26.30 4.25 0.39
N PHE A 11 25.10 3.67 0.32
CA PHE A 11 23.80 4.34 0.16
C PHE A 11 22.75 3.86 1.18
N GLU A 12 23.18 3.19 2.25
CA GLU A 12 22.31 2.54 3.24
C GLU A 12 21.47 3.53 4.08
N ASP A 13 21.81 4.81 4.04
CA ASP A 13 21.05 5.90 4.66
C ASP A 13 19.88 6.40 3.80
N LEU A 14 19.85 6.07 2.51
CA LEU A 14 18.75 6.39 1.61
C LEU A 14 17.60 5.39 1.73
N GLU A 15 16.43 5.79 1.26
CA GLU A 15 15.30 4.87 1.11
C GLU A 15 15.65 3.73 0.15
N ILE A 16 15.14 2.54 0.44
CA ILE A 16 15.41 1.34 -0.36
C ILE A 16 14.98 1.52 -1.82
N SER A 17 13.84 2.18 -2.05
CA SER A 17 13.38 2.51 -3.41
C SER A 17 14.42 3.37 -4.16
N THR A 18 15.04 4.34 -3.50
CA THR A 18 16.09 5.18 -4.08
C THR A 18 17.35 4.36 -4.35
N GLN A 19 17.72 3.48 -3.42
CA GLN A 19 18.84 2.55 -3.60
C GLN A 19 18.63 1.61 -4.80
N ILE A 20 17.39 1.17 -5.07
CA ILE A 20 17.04 0.38 -6.26
C ILE A 20 17.34 1.16 -7.55
N ILE A 21 16.91 2.44 -7.63
CA ILE A 21 17.20 3.30 -8.80
C ILE A 21 18.70 3.52 -8.96
N ILE A 22 19.41 3.81 -7.87
CA ILE A 22 20.87 4.00 -7.89
C ILE A 22 21.58 2.74 -8.38
N ARG A 23 21.20 1.57 -7.85
CA ARG A 23 21.77 0.27 -8.26
C ARG A 23 21.63 0.07 -9.76
N ASP A 24 20.41 0.15 -10.28
CA ASP A 24 20.17 -0.13 -11.70
C ASP A 24 20.81 0.94 -12.59
N ALA A 25 20.82 2.20 -12.16
CA ALA A 25 21.50 3.27 -12.89
C ALA A 25 23.01 3.06 -12.96
N LEU A 26 23.65 2.67 -11.85
CA LEU A 26 25.08 2.33 -11.82
C LEU A 26 25.41 1.16 -12.75
N THR A 27 24.54 0.14 -12.82
CA THR A 27 24.76 -1.01 -13.73
C THR A 27 24.68 -0.63 -15.21
N ARG A 28 23.98 0.47 -15.55
CA ARG A 28 23.89 1.04 -16.90
C ARG A 28 24.93 2.12 -17.20
N GLY A 29 25.87 2.35 -16.29
CA GLY A 29 26.88 3.41 -16.44
C GLY A 29 26.31 4.83 -16.36
N ILE A 30 25.11 4.99 -15.78
CA ILE A 30 24.51 6.30 -15.54
C ILE A 30 25.18 6.93 -14.31
N LYS A 31 25.69 8.14 -14.46
CA LYS A 31 26.32 8.88 -13.38
C LYS A 31 25.24 9.39 -12.42
N ILE A 32 25.49 9.23 -11.13
CA ILE A 32 24.63 9.74 -10.05
C ILE A 32 25.26 11.01 -9.47
N GLU A 33 24.51 12.10 -9.46
CA GLU A 33 24.84 13.33 -8.75
C GLU A 33 23.84 13.50 -7.60
N MET A 34 24.31 13.38 -6.36
CA MET A 34 23.45 13.58 -5.19
C MET A 34 23.17 15.08 -5.00
N VAL A 35 21.88 15.45 -5.02
CA VAL A 35 21.42 16.83 -4.84
C VAL A 35 21.16 17.08 -3.36
N ASP A 36 20.32 16.24 -2.75
CA ASP A 36 20.07 16.23 -1.31
C ASP A 36 19.82 14.79 -0.86
N ARG A 37 20.73 14.31 -0.03
CA ARG A 37 20.73 12.93 0.47
C ARG A 37 19.58 12.67 1.45
N LYS A 38 19.21 13.65 2.28
CA LYS A 38 18.12 13.49 3.26
C LYS A 38 16.75 13.45 2.59
N GLU A 39 16.62 14.15 1.48
CA GLU A 39 15.38 14.22 0.70
C GLU A 39 15.28 13.14 -0.39
N ASN A 40 16.21 12.18 -0.43
CA ASN A 40 16.29 11.19 -1.51
C ASN A 40 16.29 11.83 -2.90
N PHE A 41 16.95 12.97 -3.05
CA PHE A 41 16.92 13.77 -4.26
C PHE A 41 18.25 13.67 -5.00
N LEU A 42 18.19 13.15 -6.22
CA LEU A 42 19.35 12.90 -7.06
C LEU A 42 19.13 13.36 -8.49
N ARG A 43 20.23 13.52 -9.21
CA ARG A 43 20.25 13.75 -10.64
C ARG A 43 21.01 12.60 -11.31
N LEU A 44 20.34 11.98 -12.28
CA LEU A 44 20.90 10.95 -13.16
C LEU A 44 21.46 11.62 -14.41
N VAL A 45 22.66 11.22 -14.87
CA VAL A 45 23.32 11.82 -16.04
C VAL A 45 23.95 10.73 -16.92
N GLN A 46 23.61 10.72 -18.21
CA GLN A 46 24.20 9.83 -19.22
C GLN A 46 24.43 10.62 -20.51
N GLY A 47 25.70 10.87 -20.86
CA GLY A 47 26.04 11.74 -21.99
C GLY A 47 25.51 13.18 -21.80
N SER A 48 24.70 13.66 -22.75
CA SER A 48 24.01 14.95 -22.67
C SER A 48 22.64 14.89 -21.99
N HIS A 49 22.14 13.68 -21.70
CA HIS A 49 20.84 13.47 -21.06
C HIS A 49 20.97 13.56 -19.54
N SER A 50 20.03 14.24 -18.89
CA SER A 50 20.00 14.30 -17.43
C SER A 50 18.60 14.44 -16.87
N GLU A 51 18.31 13.74 -15.78
CA GLU A 51 17.00 13.69 -15.15
C GLU A 51 17.11 13.90 -13.64
N PHE A 52 16.17 14.65 -13.09
CA PHE A 52 15.98 14.77 -11.64
C PHE A 52 15.00 13.70 -11.17
N VAL A 53 15.37 12.99 -10.11
CA VAL A 53 14.55 11.94 -9.48
C VAL A 53 14.54 12.17 -7.97
N LYS A 54 13.35 12.28 -7.38
CA LYS A 54 13.16 12.38 -5.93
C LYS A 54 12.41 11.14 -5.43
N GLU A 55 12.86 10.55 -4.33
CA GLU A 55 12.20 9.39 -3.69
C GLU A 55 11.90 8.25 -4.69
N ALA A 56 12.87 7.99 -5.58
CA ALA A 56 12.83 6.98 -6.65
C ALA A 56 11.81 7.19 -7.79
N SER A 57 10.57 7.57 -7.50
CA SER A 57 9.49 7.59 -8.50
C SER A 57 8.95 8.97 -8.84
N LYS A 58 9.32 10.02 -8.10
CA LYS A 58 8.92 11.41 -8.43
C LYS A 58 9.87 11.95 -9.50
N THR A 59 9.34 12.11 -10.71
CA THR A 59 10.11 12.50 -11.90
C THR A 59 9.35 13.54 -12.72
N ARG A 60 9.92 13.99 -13.85
CA ARG A 60 9.22 14.88 -14.79
C ARG A 60 8.07 14.22 -15.55
N LEU A 61 7.87 12.90 -15.43
CA LEU A 61 6.83 12.18 -16.16
C LEU A 61 5.43 12.47 -15.62
N ASP A 62 5.33 12.83 -14.35
CA ASP A 62 4.09 13.17 -13.68
C ASP A 62 4.03 14.68 -13.41
N SER A 63 2.86 15.28 -13.66
CA SER A 63 2.67 16.70 -13.42
C SER A 63 2.36 16.99 -11.94
N LEU A 64 2.55 18.25 -11.51
CA LEU A 64 2.07 18.68 -10.19
C LEU A 64 0.57 18.39 -10.01
N MET A 65 -0.23 18.54 -11.05
CA MET A 65 -1.67 18.27 -10.96
C MET A 65 -1.97 16.79 -10.78
N THR A 66 -1.19 15.92 -11.43
CA THR A 66 -1.28 14.47 -11.25
C THR A 66 -1.05 14.10 -9.78
N TYR A 67 -0.02 14.69 -9.14
CA TYR A 67 0.24 14.52 -7.71
C TYR A 67 -0.96 14.97 -6.84
N LEU A 68 -1.47 16.18 -7.06
CA LEU A 68 -2.54 16.75 -6.24
C LEU A 68 -3.86 15.98 -6.37
N VAL A 69 -4.16 15.44 -7.56
CA VAL A 69 -5.31 14.58 -7.79
C VAL A 69 -5.18 13.27 -7.01
N MET A 70 -4.00 12.63 -7.06
CA MET A 70 -3.73 11.37 -6.35
C MET A 70 -3.71 11.55 -4.82
N GLU A 71 -3.14 12.65 -4.31
CA GLU A 71 -3.07 12.95 -2.87
C GLU A 71 -4.46 13.16 -2.25
N ASN A 72 -5.43 13.63 -3.04
CA ASN A 72 -6.79 13.87 -2.57
C ASN A 72 -7.72 12.71 -2.92
N LYS A 73 -8.14 11.94 -1.90
CA LYS A 73 -9.04 10.79 -2.06
C LYS A 73 -10.39 11.13 -2.70
N ILE A 74 -10.88 12.37 -2.58
CA ILE A 74 -12.12 12.79 -3.24
C ILE A 74 -11.86 13.06 -4.73
N ALA A 75 -10.77 13.75 -5.07
CA ALA A 75 -10.44 14.11 -6.44
C ALA A 75 -10.10 12.86 -7.28
N SER A 76 -9.23 11.98 -6.78
CA SER A 76 -8.90 10.71 -7.43
C SER A 76 -10.14 9.85 -7.65
N LYS A 77 -11.02 9.76 -6.66
CA LYS A 77 -12.28 9.02 -6.76
C LYS A 77 -13.22 9.59 -7.82
N LEU A 78 -13.40 10.91 -7.86
CA LEU A 78 -14.20 11.58 -8.88
C LEU A 78 -13.69 11.27 -10.29
N VAL A 79 -12.37 11.39 -10.50
CA VAL A 79 -11.73 11.08 -11.78
C VAL A 79 -11.95 9.63 -12.19
N LEU A 80 -11.86 8.69 -11.25
CA LEU A 80 -12.13 7.27 -11.52
C LEU A 80 -13.60 7.01 -11.87
N GLU A 81 -14.54 7.61 -11.13
CA GLU A 81 -15.99 7.48 -11.37
C GLU A 81 -16.39 8.01 -12.75
N GLU A 82 -15.89 9.18 -13.13
CA GLU A 82 -16.15 9.80 -14.45
C GLU A 82 -15.63 8.95 -15.61
N ASN A 83 -14.60 8.12 -15.37
CA ASN A 83 -14.04 7.18 -16.35
C ASN A 83 -14.66 5.77 -16.24
N GLY A 84 -15.76 5.61 -15.49
CA GLY A 84 -16.46 4.32 -15.36
C GLY A 84 -15.70 3.28 -14.55
N ILE A 85 -14.72 3.70 -13.75
CA ILE A 85 -13.88 2.81 -12.94
C ILE A 85 -14.50 2.65 -11.55
N ARG A 86 -14.61 1.40 -11.11
CA ARG A 86 -15.25 1.02 -9.85
C ARG A 86 -14.43 1.51 -8.64
N VAL A 87 -15.04 2.39 -7.84
CA VAL A 87 -14.56 2.86 -6.53
C VAL A 87 -15.66 2.70 -5.49
N PRO A 88 -15.36 2.55 -4.18
CA PRO A 88 -16.38 2.36 -3.14
C PRO A 88 -17.45 3.47 -3.17
N VAL A 89 -18.73 3.14 -3.16
CA VAL A 89 -19.80 4.16 -3.15
C VAL A 89 -19.88 4.81 -1.77
N GLY A 90 -19.88 6.14 -1.72
CA GLY A 90 -19.89 6.87 -0.45
C GLY A 90 -20.25 8.35 -0.56
N ARG A 91 -20.19 9.03 0.58
CA ARG A 91 -20.45 10.47 0.72
C ARG A 91 -19.33 11.15 1.50
N ASN A 92 -19.12 12.43 1.23
CA ASN A 92 -18.08 13.25 1.84
C ASN A 92 -18.69 14.26 2.80
N TYR A 93 -18.04 14.48 3.94
CA TYR A 93 -18.52 15.40 4.97
C TYR A 93 -17.40 16.26 5.50
N SER A 94 -17.70 17.53 5.79
CA SER A 94 -16.78 18.50 6.38
C SER A 94 -17.09 18.84 7.84
N ASN A 95 -18.19 18.32 8.39
CA ASN A 95 -18.59 18.57 9.76
C ASN A 95 -19.40 17.40 10.34
N LEU A 96 -19.43 17.33 11.66
CA LEU A 96 -20.09 16.26 12.40
C LEU A 96 -21.60 16.22 12.15
N GLU A 97 -22.27 17.37 12.17
CA GLU A 97 -23.73 17.46 12.07
C GLU A 97 -24.26 16.83 10.77
N THR A 98 -23.68 17.21 9.64
CA THR A 98 -24.05 16.67 8.31
C THR A 98 -23.72 15.19 8.17
N ALA A 99 -22.62 14.72 8.77
CA ALA A 99 -22.29 13.30 8.79
C ALA A 99 -23.31 12.49 9.60
N LEU A 100 -23.73 13.02 10.75
CA LEU A 100 -24.71 12.36 11.63
C LEU A 100 -26.13 12.40 11.06
N SER A 101 -26.50 13.43 10.29
CA SER A 101 -27.83 13.48 9.65
C SER A 101 -28.03 12.34 8.64
N ASP A 102 -26.94 11.82 8.07
CA ASP A 102 -26.96 10.69 7.14
C ASP A 102 -26.80 9.32 7.83
N TYR A 103 -26.77 9.26 9.16
CA TYR A 103 -26.60 7.98 9.88
C TYR A 103 -27.62 6.91 9.46
N THR A 104 -28.89 7.27 9.29
CA THR A 104 -29.95 6.33 8.88
C THR A 104 -29.73 5.77 7.48
N PHE A 105 -29.17 6.55 6.55
CA PHE A 105 -28.80 6.09 5.20
C PHE A 105 -27.73 5.00 5.21
N PHE A 106 -26.94 4.95 6.28
CA PHE A 106 -25.82 4.04 6.48
C PHE A 106 -26.13 2.91 7.47
N LEU A 107 -27.29 2.92 8.12
CA LEU A 107 -27.60 2.02 9.24
C LEU A 107 -27.47 0.55 8.85
N ASP A 108 -28.05 0.16 7.72
CA ASP A 108 -28.10 -1.23 7.26
C ASP A 108 -26.88 -1.64 6.42
N LYS A 109 -25.83 -0.81 6.39
CA LYS A 109 -24.63 -1.01 5.57
C LYS A 109 -23.40 -1.20 6.43
N LYS A 110 -22.58 -2.18 6.06
CA LYS A 110 -21.19 -2.24 6.50
C LYS A 110 -20.42 -1.15 5.79
N LYS A 111 -19.69 -0.34 6.55
CA LYS A 111 -19.15 0.93 6.07
C LYS A 111 -17.82 1.27 6.68
N VAL A 112 -17.05 2.03 5.92
CA VAL A 112 -15.76 2.58 6.32
C VAL A 112 -15.92 4.08 6.49
N ILE A 113 -15.44 4.60 7.61
CA ILE A 113 -15.34 6.03 7.91
C ILE A 113 -13.86 6.36 7.95
N LYS A 114 -13.38 7.23 7.06
CA LYS A 114 -11.96 7.54 6.94
C LYS A 114 -11.70 9.03 6.67
N PRO A 115 -10.60 9.61 7.16
CA PRO A 115 -10.17 10.96 6.78
C PRO A 115 -9.77 11.03 5.29
N VAL A 116 -10.01 12.17 4.64
CA VAL A 116 -9.63 12.38 3.24
C VAL A 116 -8.10 12.38 3.08
N THR A 117 -7.39 13.11 3.95
CA THR A 117 -5.94 13.35 3.85
C THR A 117 -5.15 12.74 5.01
N THR A 118 -5.23 11.41 5.18
CA THR A 118 -4.35 10.68 6.11
C THR A 118 -3.70 9.48 5.45
N ASN A 119 -2.54 9.10 5.99
CA ASN A 119 -1.75 7.94 5.60
C ASN A 119 -1.80 6.85 6.69
N PHE A 120 -1.32 5.66 6.35
CA PHE A 120 -1.12 4.52 7.27
C PHE A 120 -2.38 4.00 7.99
N GLY A 121 -3.56 4.33 7.48
CA GLY A 121 -4.83 3.89 8.05
C GLY A 121 -5.21 4.58 9.37
N LEU A 122 -4.59 5.71 9.69
CA LEU A 122 -4.96 6.49 10.87
C LEU A 122 -6.37 7.08 10.72
N GLY A 123 -7.20 6.85 11.74
CA GLY A 123 -8.58 7.35 11.78
C GLY A 123 -9.59 6.52 11.01
N ILE A 124 -9.22 5.35 10.49
CA ILE A 124 -10.16 4.46 9.80
C ILE A 124 -11.03 3.73 10.84
N GLY A 125 -12.34 3.96 10.78
CA GLY A 125 -13.36 3.23 11.53
C GLY A 125 -14.15 2.30 10.61
N ILE A 126 -14.33 1.05 11.04
CA ILE A 126 -15.24 0.11 10.37
C ILE A 126 -16.49 0.00 11.25
N SER A 127 -17.64 0.29 10.65
CA SER A 127 -18.94 0.19 11.31
C SER A 127 -19.79 -0.87 10.62
N ASP A 128 -20.32 -1.78 11.42
CA ASP A 128 -21.15 -2.89 10.96
C ASP A 128 -22.62 -2.44 10.77
N PRO A 129 -23.43 -3.20 10.01
CA PRO A 129 -24.87 -2.98 9.95
C PRO A 129 -25.51 -2.99 11.35
N GLY A 130 -26.35 -2.01 11.64
CA GLY A 130 -27.05 -1.89 12.92
C GLY A 130 -26.19 -1.37 14.09
N ASP A 131 -24.92 -0.99 13.85
CA ASP A 131 -24.10 -0.33 14.86
C ASP A 131 -24.79 0.91 15.45
N ARG A 132 -24.69 1.08 16.77
CA ARG A 132 -25.30 2.20 17.49
C ARG A 132 -24.74 3.55 17.04
N LEU A 133 -25.60 4.58 17.09
CA LEU A 133 -25.25 5.97 16.78
C LEU A 133 -24.02 6.46 17.56
N ASP A 134 -23.87 6.07 18.83
CA ASP A 134 -22.72 6.46 19.66
C ASP A 134 -21.38 5.96 19.09
N LYS A 135 -21.36 4.71 18.58
CA LYS A 135 -20.18 4.09 17.95
C LYS A 135 -19.89 4.72 16.59
N PHE A 136 -20.92 4.98 15.78
CA PHE A 136 -20.77 5.73 14.53
C PHE A 136 -20.21 7.14 14.78
N THR A 137 -20.76 7.84 15.78
CA THR A 137 -20.34 9.19 16.18
C THR A 137 -18.89 9.22 16.64
N SER A 138 -18.42 8.21 17.38
CA SER A 138 -17.03 8.17 17.81
C SER A 138 -16.06 8.03 16.64
N PHE A 139 -16.36 7.17 15.66
CA PHE A 139 -15.56 7.05 14.43
C PHE A 139 -15.53 8.35 13.62
N VAL A 140 -16.68 9.01 13.43
CA VAL A 140 -16.76 10.29 12.72
C VAL A 140 -15.93 11.37 13.43
N LYS A 141 -16.03 11.47 14.76
CA LYS A 141 -15.24 12.44 15.54
C LYS A 141 -13.74 12.19 15.43
N ILE A 142 -13.31 10.93 15.54
CA ILE A 142 -11.89 10.56 15.38
C ILE A 142 -11.39 10.97 13.99
N ALA A 143 -12.16 10.67 12.95
CA ALA A 143 -11.76 10.96 11.57
C ALA A 143 -11.70 12.48 11.29
N LEU A 144 -12.69 13.26 11.76
CA LEU A 144 -12.70 14.74 11.64
C LEU A 144 -11.61 15.41 12.51
N GLY A 145 -11.16 14.75 13.58
CA GLY A 145 -10.01 15.22 14.37
C GLY A 145 -8.68 15.13 13.62
N LEU A 146 -8.62 14.37 12.52
CA LEU A 146 -7.40 14.11 11.74
C LEU A 146 -7.40 14.76 10.35
N SER A 147 -8.55 15.21 9.84
CA SER A 147 -8.67 15.90 8.56
C SER A 147 -9.88 16.82 8.54
N ASN A 148 -9.80 17.90 7.76
CA ASN A 148 -10.90 18.86 7.58
C ASN A 148 -12.14 18.24 6.91
N SER A 149 -11.98 17.08 6.27
CA SER A 149 -13.07 16.34 5.65
C SER A 149 -12.86 14.84 5.78
N ILE A 150 -13.97 14.11 5.75
CA ILE A 150 -14.02 12.66 5.86
C ILE A 150 -14.86 12.06 4.73
N ILE A 151 -14.67 10.77 4.50
CA ILE A 151 -15.46 9.95 3.59
C ILE A 151 -16.14 8.85 4.41
N ILE A 152 -17.43 8.64 4.16
CA ILE A 152 -18.18 7.48 4.64
C ILE A 152 -18.63 6.69 3.43
N GLU A 153 -18.13 5.47 3.27
CA GLU A 153 -18.33 4.65 2.08
C GLU A 153 -18.61 3.19 2.43
N GLU A 154 -19.11 2.44 1.45
CA GLU A 154 -19.33 1.01 1.60
C GLU A 154 -18.02 0.27 1.96
N PHE A 155 -18.15 -0.79 2.74
CA PHE A 155 -17.05 -1.70 3.02
C PHE A 155 -16.92 -2.71 1.89
N ILE A 156 -15.74 -2.76 1.25
CA ILE A 156 -15.42 -3.77 0.24
C ILE A 156 -14.70 -4.94 0.92
N GLU A 157 -15.19 -6.15 0.69
CA GLU A 157 -14.60 -7.38 1.22
C GLU A 157 -13.52 -7.94 0.31
N GLY A 158 -12.37 -8.28 0.90
CA GLY A 158 -11.30 -9.00 0.23
C GLY A 158 -9.91 -8.58 0.71
N PRO A 159 -8.86 -9.33 0.28
CA PRO A 159 -7.48 -8.87 0.41
C PRO A 159 -7.22 -7.60 -0.40
N GLU A 160 -6.17 -6.88 0.01
CA GLU A 160 -5.71 -5.65 -0.61
C GLU A 160 -4.48 -5.91 -1.48
N TYR A 161 -4.54 -5.45 -2.72
CA TYR A 161 -3.51 -5.67 -3.74
C TYR A 161 -2.98 -4.32 -4.22
N ARG A 162 -1.65 -4.18 -4.14
CA ARG A 162 -0.90 -3.03 -4.64
C ARG A 162 -0.39 -3.37 -6.05
N PHE A 163 -0.96 -2.74 -7.05
CA PHE A 163 -0.50 -2.82 -8.44
C PHE A 163 0.49 -1.69 -8.69
N LEU A 164 1.67 -2.00 -9.23
CA LEU A 164 2.62 -1.00 -9.70
C LEU A 164 2.46 -0.79 -11.20
N VAL A 165 1.99 0.38 -11.59
CA VAL A 165 1.87 0.79 -12.99
C VAL A 165 3.06 1.68 -13.33
N LEU A 166 3.82 1.28 -14.36
CA LEU A 166 4.92 2.06 -14.94
C LEU A 166 4.67 2.24 -16.43
N GLY A 167 4.37 3.48 -16.85
CA GLY A 167 3.95 3.79 -18.22
C GLY A 167 2.55 3.24 -18.49
N GLU A 168 2.44 2.35 -19.47
CA GLU A 168 1.16 1.74 -19.87
C GLU A 168 1.01 0.29 -19.39
N GLU A 169 1.83 -0.15 -18.44
CA GLU A 169 1.95 -1.56 -18.04
C GLU A 169 1.92 -1.73 -16.52
N VAL A 170 1.26 -2.80 -16.06
CA VAL A 170 1.39 -3.28 -14.68
C VAL A 170 2.62 -4.18 -14.60
N ILE A 171 3.67 -3.71 -13.93
CA ILE A 171 4.95 -4.42 -13.82
C ILE A 171 4.93 -5.43 -12.67
N ALA A 172 4.20 -5.12 -11.60
CA ALA A 172 4.13 -5.96 -10.42
C ALA A 172 2.79 -5.81 -9.69
N VAL A 173 2.35 -6.89 -9.03
CA VAL A 173 1.20 -6.90 -8.12
C VAL A 173 1.60 -7.58 -6.84
N CYS A 174 1.40 -6.88 -5.72
CA CYS A 174 1.72 -7.35 -4.38
C CYS A 174 0.43 -7.47 -3.56
N ASN A 175 0.13 -8.67 -3.08
CA ASN A 175 -0.86 -8.86 -2.03
C ASN A 175 -0.22 -8.49 -0.69
N ARG A 176 -0.78 -7.49 -0.02
CA ARG A 176 -0.30 -7.02 1.27
C ARG A 176 -1.10 -7.70 2.37
N VAL A 177 -0.43 -8.55 3.15
CA VAL A 177 -1.06 -9.29 4.23
C VAL A 177 -0.72 -8.63 5.57
N PRO A 178 -1.69 -8.38 6.46
CA PRO A 178 -1.42 -7.85 7.80
C PRO A 178 -0.38 -8.69 8.56
N ALA A 179 0.33 -8.05 9.50
CA ALA A 179 1.30 -8.75 10.34
C ALA A 179 0.66 -10.01 10.96
N ASN A 180 1.31 -11.15 10.81
CA ASN A 180 0.73 -12.45 11.14
C ASN A 180 1.80 -13.49 11.49
N VAL A 181 1.37 -14.57 12.13
CA VAL A 181 2.13 -15.81 12.32
C VAL A 181 1.28 -17.03 11.97
N LEU A 182 1.93 -18.12 11.58
CA LEU A 182 1.27 -19.40 11.30
C LEU A 182 1.54 -20.37 12.44
N GLY A 183 0.49 -20.92 13.04
CA GLY A 183 0.59 -21.91 14.10
C GLY A 183 1.27 -23.19 13.64
N ASP A 184 2.16 -23.71 14.47
CA ASP A 184 2.81 -25.01 14.30
C ASP A 184 2.30 -26.05 15.32
N GLY A 185 1.33 -25.67 16.15
CA GLY A 185 0.76 -26.49 17.22
C GLY A 185 1.66 -26.70 18.44
N LYS A 186 2.82 -26.04 18.52
CA LYS A 186 3.83 -26.27 19.57
C LYS A 186 4.42 -24.98 20.16
N SER A 187 4.67 -23.98 19.31
CA SER A 187 5.32 -22.73 19.67
C SER A 187 4.29 -21.67 20.08
N SER A 188 4.64 -20.84 21.05
CA SER A 188 3.82 -19.68 21.41
C SER A 188 3.80 -18.66 20.28
N ILE A 189 2.80 -17.77 20.26
CA ILE A 189 2.77 -16.65 19.32
C ILE A 189 4.04 -15.78 19.45
N ARG A 190 4.55 -15.57 20.68
CA ARG A 190 5.82 -14.89 20.94
C ARG A 190 6.98 -15.55 20.19
N ASP A 191 7.12 -16.87 20.33
CA ASP A 191 8.22 -17.61 19.70
C ASP A 191 8.09 -17.59 18.16
N LEU A 192 6.87 -17.69 17.64
CA LEU A 192 6.60 -17.60 16.21
C LEU A 192 6.94 -16.20 15.66
N ILE A 193 6.66 -15.13 16.41
CA ILE A 193 7.04 -13.76 16.05
C ILE A 193 8.56 -13.63 16.03
N LEU A 194 9.25 -14.09 17.09
CA LEU A 194 10.71 -14.03 17.17
C LEU A 194 11.35 -14.75 15.99
N LYS A 195 10.92 -15.99 15.71
CA LYS A 195 11.37 -16.77 14.56
C LYS A 195 11.10 -16.07 13.22
N LYS A 196 9.92 -15.49 13.03
CA LYS A 196 9.60 -14.76 11.79
C LYS A 196 10.47 -13.51 11.62
N ASN A 197 10.84 -12.85 12.72
CA ASN A 197 11.73 -11.70 12.75
C ASN A 197 13.22 -12.04 12.58
N GLU A 198 13.61 -13.32 12.52
CA GLU A 198 14.96 -13.76 12.15
C GLU A 198 15.23 -13.65 10.64
N ASP A 199 14.19 -13.45 9.82
CA ASP A 199 14.35 -13.17 8.40
C ASP A 199 15.25 -11.92 8.21
N PRO A 200 16.39 -12.02 7.50
CA PRO A 200 17.33 -10.90 7.36
C PRO A 200 16.74 -9.70 6.62
N ARG A 201 15.61 -9.88 5.92
CA ARG A 201 14.85 -8.80 5.27
C ARG A 201 14.03 -7.99 6.27
N ARG A 202 13.87 -8.45 7.53
CA ARG A 202 13.14 -7.75 8.60
C ARG A 202 14.07 -6.97 9.51
N GLY A 203 13.91 -5.66 9.49
CA GLY A 203 14.64 -4.70 10.29
C GLY A 203 13.70 -3.70 10.95
N GLU A 204 14.26 -2.57 11.34
CA GLU A 204 13.54 -1.49 12.01
C GLU A 204 13.82 -0.16 11.31
N GLY A 205 12.83 0.73 11.31
CA GLY A 205 13.00 2.11 10.87
C GLY A 205 13.12 2.27 9.35
N HIS A 206 12.47 1.39 8.59
CA HIS A 206 12.34 1.44 7.12
C HIS A 206 13.66 1.30 6.35
N LYS A 207 14.65 0.68 7.00
CA LYS A 207 15.98 0.41 6.41
C LYS A 207 16.08 -0.94 5.71
N THR A 208 15.08 -1.79 5.85
CA THR A 208 15.00 -3.13 5.27
C THR A 208 13.67 -3.33 4.53
N ALA A 209 13.63 -4.30 3.61
CA ALA A 209 12.48 -4.50 2.75
C ALA A 209 11.19 -4.88 3.50
N LEU A 210 11.32 -5.47 4.69
CA LEU A 210 10.23 -5.78 5.60
C LEU A 210 10.52 -5.16 6.98
N GLU A 211 9.48 -4.87 7.73
CA GLU A 211 9.61 -4.48 9.14
C GLU A 211 9.49 -5.69 10.06
N LYS A 212 10.17 -5.61 11.20
CA LYS A 212 9.95 -6.54 12.30
C LYS A 212 8.55 -6.37 12.87
N ILE A 213 7.92 -7.50 13.13
CA ILE A 213 6.65 -7.57 13.85
C ILE A 213 6.93 -7.20 15.31
N GLN A 214 6.24 -6.16 15.79
CA GLN A 214 6.36 -5.68 17.16
C GLN A 214 5.45 -6.48 18.10
N MET A 215 5.75 -6.47 19.39
CA MET A 215 4.91 -7.04 20.44
C MET A 215 4.45 -5.93 21.41
N SER A 216 3.78 -4.91 20.86
CA SER A 216 3.28 -3.77 21.64
C SER A 216 1.85 -4.01 22.16
N GLU A 217 1.30 -3.06 22.91
CA GLU A 217 -0.11 -3.12 23.36
C GLU A 217 -1.09 -3.18 22.18
N VAL A 218 -0.71 -2.63 21.02
CA VAL A 218 -1.56 -2.70 19.82
C VAL A 218 -1.71 -4.14 19.34
N GLU A 219 -0.61 -4.87 19.17
CA GLU A 219 -0.68 -6.30 18.80
C GLU A 219 -1.37 -7.13 19.88
N LEU A 220 -1.13 -6.82 21.16
CA LEU A 220 -1.79 -7.50 22.27
C LEU A 220 -3.31 -7.33 22.21
N GLN A 221 -3.80 -6.13 21.90
CA GLN A 221 -5.24 -5.87 21.77
C GLN A 221 -5.84 -6.65 20.59
N ILE A 222 -5.13 -6.75 19.45
CA ILE A 222 -5.58 -7.57 18.32
C ILE A 222 -5.64 -9.06 18.67
N LEU A 223 -4.71 -9.54 19.48
CA LEU A 223 -4.74 -10.92 19.99
C LEU A 223 -5.92 -11.13 20.95
N LYS A 224 -6.16 -10.20 21.88
CA LYS A 224 -7.30 -10.24 22.81
C LYS A 224 -8.64 -10.29 22.06
N ASP A 225 -8.79 -9.50 21.00
CA ASP A 225 -9.98 -9.51 20.13
C ASP A 225 -10.23 -10.91 19.51
N GLN A 226 -9.19 -11.73 19.37
CA GLN A 226 -9.24 -13.11 18.87
C GLN A 226 -9.29 -14.16 20.00
N GLY A 227 -9.35 -13.76 21.27
CA GLY A 227 -9.30 -14.65 22.43
C GLY A 227 -7.91 -15.25 22.68
N LEU A 228 -6.85 -14.60 22.22
CA LEU A 228 -5.46 -15.05 22.31
C LEU A 228 -4.59 -14.04 23.09
N ASN A 229 -3.38 -14.45 23.41
CA ASN A 229 -2.29 -13.60 23.91
C ASN A 229 -0.95 -14.12 23.38
N PHE A 230 0.17 -13.44 23.69
CA PHE A 230 1.49 -13.83 23.18
C PHE A 230 1.95 -15.23 23.62
N GLU A 231 1.44 -15.75 24.74
CA GLU A 231 1.79 -17.07 25.27
C GLU A 231 0.87 -18.19 24.74
N SER A 232 -0.15 -17.84 23.95
CA SER A 232 -1.05 -18.81 23.34
C SER A 232 -0.32 -19.59 22.25
N VAL A 233 -0.62 -20.90 22.14
CA VAL A 233 -0.09 -21.80 21.11
C VAL A 233 -1.17 -22.03 20.06
N PRO A 234 -1.07 -21.46 18.85
CA PRO A 234 -2.08 -21.66 17.82
C PRO A 234 -1.99 -23.07 17.22
N GLU A 235 -3.14 -23.64 16.87
CA GLU A 235 -3.22 -24.92 16.16
C GLU A 235 -2.40 -24.91 14.86
N ILE A 236 -1.96 -26.09 14.43
CA ILE A 236 -1.19 -26.23 13.21
C ILE A 236 -1.96 -25.68 12.00
N GLY A 237 -1.32 -24.78 11.23
CA GLY A 237 -1.92 -24.14 10.06
C GLY A 237 -2.88 -22.98 10.38
N LYS A 238 -3.15 -22.68 11.65
CA LYS A 238 -3.97 -21.52 12.02
C LYS A 238 -3.15 -20.24 11.83
N GLN A 239 -3.59 -19.39 10.90
CA GLN A 239 -3.03 -18.05 10.76
C GLN A 239 -3.59 -17.14 11.85
N VAL A 240 -2.71 -16.48 12.59
CA VAL A 240 -3.06 -15.50 13.63
C VAL A 240 -2.59 -14.12 13.19
N PHE A 241 -3.50 -13.17 13.12
CA PHE A 241 -3.19 -11.79 12.76
C PHE A 241 -2.83 -10.98 14.01
N LEU A 242 -1.89 -10.05 13.84
CA LEU A 242 -1.35 -9.16 14.87
C LEU A 242 -1.69 -7.71 14.58
N ARG A 243 -2.12 -7.40 13.35
CA ARG A 243 -2.59 -6.08 12.91
C ARG A 243 -3.87 -6.22 12.09
N LYS A 244 -4.70 -5.17 12.11
CA LYS A 244 -5.88 -5.03 11.24
C LYS A 244 -5.53 -4.45 9.86
N ASN A 245 -4.48 -3.63 9.78
CA ASN A 245 -4.00 -3.06 8.52
C ASN A 245 -2.97 -3.97 7.85
N SER A 246 -2.91 -3.90 6.51
CA SER A 246 -2.03 -4.67 5.64
C SER A 246 -0.62 -4.04 5.48
N ASN A 247 -0.29 -3.01 6.27
CA ASN A 247 0.91 -2.22 6.03
C ASN A 247 2.18 -3.03 6.28
N ILE A 248 3.11 -2.99 5.32
CA ILE A 248 4.44 -3.58 5.49
C ILE A 248 5.21 -2.88 6.61
N SER A 249 4.98 -1.56 6.79
CA SER A 249 5.58 -0.75 7.85
C SER A 249 5.18 -1.16 9.28
N THR A 250 4.15 -1.99 9.45
CA THR A 250 3.71 -2.53 10.75
C THR A 250 3.99 -4.03 10.89
N GLY A 251 4.90 -4.56 10.07
CA GLY A 251 5.31 -5.96 10.09
C GLY A 251 4.50 -6.88 9.16
N GLY A 252 3.69 -6.31 8.26
CA GLY A 252 2.97 -7.04 7.23
C GLY A 252 3.89 -7.80 6.26
N ASP A 253 3.30 -8.71 5.49
CA ASP A 253 3.99 -9.51 4.47
C ASP A 253 3.63 -8.99 3.08
N SER A 254 4.64 -8.86 2.20
CA SER A 254 4.47 -8.60 0.78
C SER A 254 4.53 -9.92 0.00
N LEU A 255 3.44 -10.29 -0.68
CA LEU A 255 3.39 -11.50 -1.51
C LEU A 255 3.28 -11.11 -2.99
N ASP A 256 4.27 -11.49 -3.80
CA ASP A 256 4.16 -11.31 -5.26
C ASP A 256 3.09 -12.26 -5.82
N VAL A 257 2.11 -11.68 -6.51
CA VAL A 257 0.98 -12.39 -7.15
C VAL A 257 0.81 -11.94 -8.61
N THR A 258 1.82 -11.26 -9.17
CA THR A 258 1.76 -10.62 -10.49
C THR A 258 1.29 -11.56 -11.60
N ASP A 259 1.68 -12.83 -11.55
CA ASP A 259 1.35 -13.81 -12.59
C ASP A 259 0.02 -14.54 -12.33
N ASN A 260 -0.54 -14.43 -11.12
CA ASN A 260 -1.80 -15.06 -10.70
C ASN A 260 -3.03 -14.16 -10.94
N VAL A 261 -2.82 -12.85 -10.98
CA VAL A 261 -3.89 -11.86 -11.14
C VAL A 261 -4.51 -11.94 -12.53
N HIS A 262 -5.85 -11.90 -12.60
CA HIS A 262 -6.56 -11.90 -13.88
C HIS A 262 -6.17 -10.69 -14.75
N PRO A 263 -5.87 -10.85 -16.06
CA PRO A 263 -5.40 -9.77 -16.92
C PRO A 263 -6.28 -8.51 -16.92
N ASP A 264 -7.61 -8.67 -16.87
CA ASP A 264 -8.55 -7.54 -16.82
C ASP A 264 -8.32 -6.61 -15.61
N PHE A 265 -7.83 -7.11 -14.46
CA PHE A 265 -7.43 -6.23 -13.35
C PHE A 265 -6.22 -5.37 -13.70
N LYS A 266 -5.27 -5.91 -14.48
CA LYS A 266 -4.12 -5.14 -14.97
C LYS A 266 -4.58 -4.05 -15.93
N SER A 267 -5.53 -4.36 -16.82
CA SER A 267 -6.15 -3.37 -17.70
C SER A 267 -6.88 -2.28 -16.91
N ILE A 268 -7.64 -2.64 -15.87
CA ILE A 268 -8.30 -1.68 -14.98
C ILE A 268 -7.29 -0.77 -14.28
N ALA A 269 -6.19 -1.33 -13.77
CA ALA A 269 -5.13 -0.54 -13.12
C ALA A 269 -4.47 0.46 -14.09
N VAL A 270 -4.19 0.05 -15.33
CA VAL A 270 -3.68 0.95 -16.38
C VAL A 270 -4.70 2.03 -16.73
N SER A 271 -5.97 1.68 -16.88
CA SER A 271 -7.05 2.67 -17.11
C SER A 271 -7.16 3.66 -15.96
N ALA A 272 -7.00 3.22 -14.71
CA ALA A 272 -7.00 4.08 -13.53
C ALA A 272 -5.82 5.06 -13.52
N ALA A 273 -4.62 4.57 -13.83
CA ALA A 273 -3.44 5.42 -13.99
C ALA A 273 -3.63 6.47 -15.08
N LYS A 274 -4.13 6.05 -16.25
CA LYS A 274 -4.44 6.95 -17.38
C LYS A 274 -5.48 8.01 -17.01
N ALA A 275 -6.56 7.63 -16.32
CA ALA A 275 -7.59 8.55 -15.87
C ALA A 275 -7.01 9.64 -14.95
N ALA A 276 -6.11 9.27 -14.04
CA ALA A 276 -5.42 10.21 -13.16
C ALA A 276 -4.30 11.01 -13.85
N GLY A 277 -3.95 10.69 -15.10
CA GLY A 277 -2.82 11.28 -15.81
C GLY A 277 -1.47 10.88 -15.23
N ALA A 278 -1.38 9.70 -14.61
CA ALA A 278 -0.19 9.20 -13.93
C ALA A 278 0.60 8.22 -14.80
N VAL A 279 1.91 8.41 -14.87
CA VAL A 279 2.87 7.54 -15.56
C VAL A 279 3.50 6.56 -14.58
N ILE A 280 3.82 7.00 -13.37
CA ILE A 280 4.33 6.13 -12.30
C ILE A 280 3.39 6.19 -11.10
N CYS A 281 2.67 5.11 -10.82
CA CYS A 281 1.78 5.08 -9.68
C CYS A 281 1.56 3.67 -9.11
N GLY A 282 1.11 3.65 -7.85
CA GLY A 282 0.60 2.45 -7.19
C GLY A 282 -0.91 2.49 -7.13
N ILE A 283 -1.60 1.49 -7.67
CA ILE A 283 -3.06 1.37 -7.58
C ILE A 283 -3.40 0.35 -6.49
N ASP A 284 -4.24 0.75 -5.54
CA ASP A 284 -4.77 -0.16 -4.54
C ASP A 284 -6.14 -0.68 -4.91
N ILE A 285 -6.23 -1.99 -5.02
CA ILE A 285 -7.46 -2.70 -5.34
C ILE A 285 -7.75 -3.66 -4.19
N ILE A 286 -8.94 -3.56 -3.59
CA ILE A 286 -9.48 -4.67 -2.80
C ILE A 286 -10.21 -5.60 -3.76
N SER A 287 -9.96 -6.90 -3.65
CA SER A 287 -10.80 -7.89 -4.33
C SER A 287 -10.87 -9.23 -3.60
N SER A 288 -12.07 -9.78 -3.47
CA SER A 288 -12.26 -11.16 -3.00
C SER A 288 -11.99 -12.23 -4.06
N GLN A 289 -11.82 -11.84 -5.33
CA GLN A 289 -11.64 -12.76 -6.47
C GLN A 289 -10.63 -12.23 -7.50
N ILE A 290 -9.39 -11.96 -7.07
CA ILE A 290 -8.36 -11.31 -7.90
C ILE A 290 -7.90 -12.15 -9.12
N GLU A 291 -8.07 -13.48 -9.04
CA GLU A 291 -7.71 -14.42 -10.13
C GLU A 291 -8.86 -14.64 -11.12
N SER A 292 -10.06 -14.17 -10.79
CA SER A 292 -11.25 -14.25 -11.63
C SER A 292 -11.46 -12.97 -12.43
N LYS A 293 -12.34 -13.04 -13.43
CA LYS A 293 -12.78 -11.84 -14.15
C LYS A 293 -13.38 -10.81 -13.17
N PRO A 294 -12.98 -9.52 -13.23
CA PRO A 294 -13.49 -8.49 -12.33
C PRO A 294 -15.02 -8.37 -12.36
N ASP A 295 -15.64 -8.34 -11.18
CA ASP A 295 -17.06 -8.07 -10.98
C ASP A 295 -17.22 -6.89 -10.02
N THR A 296 -18.09 -5.93 -10.34
CA THR A 296 -18.26 -4.71 -9.53
C THR A 296 -18.73 -4.95 -8.08
N LYS A 297 -19.17 -6.18 -7.76
CA LYS A 297 -19.51 -6.62 -6.40
C LYS A 297 -18.32 -7.19 -5.63
N THR A 298 -17.25 -7.60 -6.31
CA THR A 298 -16.11 -8.33 -5.71
C THR A 298 -14.84 -7.52 -5.69
N TYR A 299 -14.81 -6.30 -6.24
CA TYR A 299 -13.67 -5.40 -6.16
C TYR A 299 -14.03 -3.92 -6.14
N ALA A 300 -13.08 -3.10 -5.70
CA ALA A 300 -13.04 -1.67 -5.99
C ALA A 300 -11.61 -1.13 -5.90
N ILE A 301 -11.33 -0.03 -6.60
CA ILE A 301 -10.10 0.75 -6.43
C ILE A 301 -10.27 1.66 -5.21
N LEU A 302 -9.34 1.57 -4.26
CA LEU A 302 -9.36 2.36 -3.02
C LEU A 302 -8.64 3.70 -3.17
N GLU A 303 -7.46 3.67 -3.81
CA GLU A 303 -6.57 4.81 -3.92
C GLU A 303 -5.58 4.64 -5.08
N ILE A 304 -5.04 5.78 -5.53
CA ILE A 304 -3.96 5.89 -6.51
C ILE A 304 -2.83 6.64 -5.79
N ASN A 305 -1.66 6.03 -5.70
CA ASN A 305 -0.51 6.53 -4.96
C ASN A 305 0.55 7.07 -5.93
N PHE A 306 0.90 8.35 -5.79
CA PHE A 306 1.89 9.04 -6.64
C PHE A 306 3.35 8.68 -6.33
N ASN A 307 3.62 8.13 -5.14
CA ASN A 307 4.94 7.72 -4.70
C ASN A 307 4.93 6.24 -4.31
N PRO A 308 4.71 5.33 -5.28
CA PRO A 308 4.66 3.92 -4.97
C PRO A 308 6.01 3.43 -4.45
N VAL A 309 5.95 2.72 -3.34
CA VAL A 309 7.11 2.01 -2.81
C VAL A 309 7.51 0.89 -3.76
N LEU A 310 8.77 0.87 -4.19
CA LEU A 310 9.30 -0.11 -5.15
C LEU A 310 9.76 -1.41 -4.46
N TYR A 311 10.34 -1.30 -3.27
CA TYR A 311 11.04 -2.42 -2.62
C TYR A 311 10.14 -3.60 -2.25
N ILE A 312 8.84 -3.37 -2.04
CA ILE A 312 7.87 -4.44 -1.75
C ILE A 312 7.69 -5.40 -2.93
N HIS A 313 8.02 -4.95 -4.15
CA HIS A 313 7.95 -5.74 -5.39
C HIS A 313 9.29 -6.42 -5.71
N GLU A 314 10.42 -5.77 -5.40
CA GLU A 314 11.75 -6.35 -5.62
C GLU A 314 12.14 -7.38 -4.57
N PHE A 315 11.71 -7.18 -3.32
CA PHE A 315 12.08 -8.01 -2.18
C PHE A 315 10.82 -8.51 -1.45
N PRO A 316 9.93 -9.26 -2.13
CA PRO A 316 8.71 -9.74 -1.50
C PRO A 316 9.05 -10.75 -0.40
N TYR A 317 8.24 -10.81 0.66
CA TYR A 317 8.34 -11.86 1.68
C TYR A 317 8.25 -13.25 1.05
N SER A 318 7.30 -13.44 0.11
CA SER A 318 7.12 -14.66 -0.69
C SER A 318 6.74 -14.33 -2.13
N GLY A 319 7.03 -15.25 -3.06
CA GLY A 319 6.80 -15.07 -4.50
C GLY A 319 8.05 -14.61 -5.24
N LYS A 320 7.88 -14.13 -6.48
CA LYS A 320 8.99 -13.81 -7.37
C LYS A 320 9.38 -12.32 -7.26
N PRO A 321 10.66 -11.99 -7.04
CA PRO A 321 11.17 -10.62 -7.23
C PRO A 321 10.81 -10.03 -8.59
N ARG A 322 10.33 -8.78 -8.61
CA ARG A 322 10.08 -8.00 -9.83
C ARG A 322 11.08 -6.85 -9.88
N PHE A 323 11.95 -6.82 -10.90
CA PHE A 323 12.94 -5.74 -11.05
C PHE A 323 12.29 -4.54 -11.73
N VAL A 324 12.02 -3.50 -10.95
CA VAL A 324 11.19 -2.36 -11.38
C VAL A 324 12.03 -1.12 -11.67
N GLY A 325 13.23 -1.01 -11.09
CA GLY A 325 14.11 0.14 -11.28
C GLY A 325 14.50 0.35 -12.73
N ASP A 326 14.89 -0.73 -13.41
CA ASP A 326 15.19 -0.75 -14.85
C ASP A 326 14.08 -0.10 -15.70
N LYS A 327 12.81 -0.47 -15.46
CA LYS A 327 11.67 0.09 -16.22
C LYS A 327 11.51 1.59 -16.00
N ILE A 328 11.78 2.10 -14.80
CA ILE A 328 11.74 3.55 -14.53
C ILE A 328 12.84 4.27 -15.31
N LEU A 329 14.05 3.71 -15.37
CA LEU A 329 15.14 4.27 -16.17
C LEU A 329 14.81 4.28 -17.66
N ASP A 330 14.19 3.21 -18.17
CA ASP A 330 13.71 3.15 -19.57
C ASP A 330 12.69 4.27 -19.86
N LEU A 331 11.72 4.48 -18.97
CA LEU A 331 10.70 5.54 -19.11
C LEU A 331 11.31 6.95 -19.07
N LEU A 332 12.42 7.11 -18.36
CA LEU A 332 13.18 8.35 -18.32
C LEU A 332 14.06 8.56 -19.56
N GLY A 333 14.15 7.56 -20.45
CA GLY A 333 14.90 7.63 -21.69
C GLY A 333 16.41 7.42 -21.51
N PHE A 334 16.81 6.65 -20.50
CA PHE A 334 18.20 6.19 -20.36
C PHE A 334 18.41 4.86 -21.10
N ASP A 335 19.57 4.74 -21.73
CA ASP A 335 20.00 3.53 -22.47
C ASP A 335 20.58 2.45 -21.54
#